data_AF-A0A352KI51-F1
#
_entry.id   AF-A0A352KI51-F1
#
_cell.length_a   1.000
_cell.length_b   1.000
_cell.length_c   1.000
_cell.angle_alpha   90.00
_cell.angle_beta   90.00
_cell.angle_gamma   90.00
#
_symmetry.space_group_name_H-M   'P 1'
#
loop_
_entity.id
_entity.type
_entity.pdbx_description
1 polymer ?
#
loop_
_entity_poly.entity_id
_entity_poly.type
_entity_poly.pdbx_seq_one_letter_code
_entity_poly.pdbx_strand_id
1 'polypeptide(L)'
;KVSVPVIGVVENMSLHVCSQCGHEEAIFGQGGAESMVQQYHIKLLGKLPLDIKIREQADGGKPTVVAEPDSRITALYFEIARAMAAKLSLQAKNSALKFPEIKIDNV
;
A
#
# COMPACT_ATOMS: atom_id res chain seq x y z
N LYS A 1 24.70 -2.47 -4.25
CA LYS A 1 23.63 -1.74 -3.53
C LYS A 1 22.64 -1.24 -4.58
N VAL A 2 21.41 -1.75 -4.60
CA VAL A 2 20.41 -1.37 -5.62
C VAL A 2 19.72 -0.10 -5.14
N SER A 3 19.77 0.98 -5.92
CA SER A 3 19.12 2.25 -5.57
C SER A 3 17.67 2.21 -6.02
N VAL A 4 16.78 1.74 -5.14
CA VAL A 4 15.34 1.67 -5.41
C VAL A 4 14.65 2.92 -4.83
N PRO A 5 13.98 3.74 -5.64
CA PRO A 5 13.31 4.94 -5.16
C PRO A 5 12.10 4.59 -4.28
N VAL A 6 11.97 5.29 -3.15
CA VAL A 6 10.80 5.19 -2.27
C VAL A 6 9.70 6.11 -2.79
N ILE A 7 8.55 5.54 -3.17
CA ILE A 7 7.42 6.28 -3.74
C ILE A 7 6.58 6.93 -2.64
N GLY A 8 6.48 6.26 -1.48
CA GLY A 8 5.76 6.73 -0.31
C GLY A 8 5.54 5.61 0.71
N VAL A 9 4.74 5.90 1.73
CA VAL A 9 4.41 5.01 2.85
C VAL A 9 2.92 4.70 2.82
N VAL A 10 2.55 3.46 3.13
CA VAL A 10 1.18 3.07 3.46
C VAL A 10 1.18 2.61 4.91
N GLU A 11 0.31 3.17 5.74
CA GLU A 11 0.16 2.72 7.13
C GLU A 11 -0.87 1.59 7.17
N ASN A 12 -0.40 0.36 7.35
CA ASN A 12 -1.27 -0.81 7.47
C ASN A 12 -1.79 -0.95 8.91
N MET A 13 -3.00 -1.51 9.07
CA MET A 13 -3.62 -1.77 10.38
C MET A 13 -3.71 -0.53 11.29
N SER A 14 -3.96 0.62 10.69
CA SER A 14 -3.94 1.94 11.35
C SER A 14 -5.12 2.21 12.30
N LEU A 15 -6.26 1.58 12.03
CA LEU A 15 -7.52 1.79 12.74
C LEU A 15 -8.27 0.47 12.84
N HIS A 16 -8.74 0.13 14.03
CA HIS A 16 -9.68 -0.97 14.25
C HIS A 16 -11.09 -0.40 14.39
N VAL A 17 -12.06 -0.98 13.67
CA VAL A 17 -13.48 -0.66 13.83
C VAL A 17 -14.13 -1.79 14.62
N CYS A 18 -14.62 -1.48 15.82
CA CYS A 18 -15.28 -2.46 16.68
C CYS A 18 -16.55 -2.98 15.99
N SER A 19 -16.63 -4.30 15.81
CA SER A 19 -17.77 -4.96 15.14
C SER A 19 -19.09 -4.90 15.94
N GLN A 20 -19.02 -4.55 17.23
CA GLN A 20 -20.19 -4.47 18.11
C GLN A 20 -20.80 -3.06 18.18
N CYS A 21 -19.97 -2.01 18.18
CA CYS A 21 -20.43 -0.63 18.39
C CYS A 21 -20.01 0.37 17.31
N GLY A 22 -19.16 -0.03 16.36
CA GLY A 22 -18.66 0.84 15.31
C GLY A 22 -17.63 1.87 15.76
N HIS A 23 -17.17 1.81 17.02
CA HIS A 23 -16.09 2.66 17.50
C HIS A 23 -14.81 2.42 16.71
N GLU A 24 -14.17 3.50 16.26
CA GLU A 24 -12.86 3.45 15.61
C GLU A 24 -11.77 3.78 16.63
N GLU A 25 -10.78 2.90 16.78
CA GLU A 25 -9.63 3.11 17.68
C GLU A 25 -8.30 2.64 17.08
N ALA A 26 -7.22 3.32 17.44
CA ALA A 26 -5.86 2.98 17.01
C ALA A 26 -5.19 2.06 18.04
N ILE A 27 -5.48 0.76 17.98
CA ILE A 27 -5.03 -0.22 19.00
C ILE A 27 -3.52 -0.49 19.02
N PHE A 28 -2.80 -0.14 17.96
CA PHE A 28 -1.35 -0.29 17.84
C PHE A 28 -0.58 1.04 17.93
N GLY A 29 -1.27 2.11 18.33
CA GLY A 29 -0.74 3.47 18.34
C GLY A 29 -1.05 4.24 17.05
N GLN A 30 -0.74 5.54 17.05
CA GLN A 30 -1.04 6.48 15.96
C GLN A 30 0.13 7.44 15.72
N GLY A 31 0.24 7.98 14.52
CA GLY A 31 1.23 9.04 14.20
C GLY A 31 2.59 8.53 13.73
N GLY A 32 2.80 7.21 13.67
CA GLY A 32 4.07 6.62 13.26
C GLY A 32 4.38 6.91 11.80
N ALA A 33 3.41 6.72 10.92
CA ALA A 33 3.57 7.05 9.51
C ALA A 33 3.75 8.56 9.29
N GLU A 34 3.01 9.42 9.99
CA GLU A 34 3.18 10.88 9.94
C GLU A 34 4.60 11.31 10.32
N SER A 35 5.13 10.76 11.41
CA SER A 35 6.49 11.06 11.87
C SER A 35 7.53 10.62 10.83
N MET A 36 7.35 9.44 10.23
CA MET A 36 8.25 8.90 9.21
C MET A 36 8.24 9.75 7.94
N VAL A 37 7.06 10.14 7.45
CA VAL A 37 6.96 10.93 6.21
C VAL A 37 7.56 12.32 6.38
N GLN A 38 7.44 12.92 7.57
CA GLN A 38 8.12 14.17 7.93
C GLN A 38 9.64 13.99 7.99
N GLN A 39 10.12 12.98 8.71
CA GLN A 39 11.55 12.74 8.90
C GLN A 39 12.27 12.48 7.56
N TYR A 40 11.68 11.66 6.70
CA TYR A 40 12.32 11.23 5.45
C TYR A 40 11.87 12.03 4.22
N HIS A 41 11.01 13.05 4.41
CA HIS A 41 10.49 13.89 3.31
C HIS A 41 9.84 13.06 2.19
N ILE A 42 9.16 11.99 2.57
CA ILE A 42 8.41 11.11 1.67
C ILE A 42 6.90 11.36 1.82
N LYS A 43 6.07 10.72 0.99
CA LYS A 43 4.62 10.95 1.00
C LYS A 43 3.89 9.82 1.72
N LEU A 44 2.90 10.15 2.56
CA LEU A 44 1.88 9.19 2.99
C LEU A 44 0.90 8.96 1.85
N LEU A 45 0.82 7.73 1.35
CA LEU A 45 -0.07 7.34 0.25
C LEU A 45 -1.47 6.98 0.76
N GLY A 46 -1.58 6.52 2.00
CA GLY A 46 -2.85 6.27 2.66
C GLY A 46 -2.70 5.36 3.86
N LYS A 47 -3.84 5.06 4.47
CA LYS A 47 -3.95 4.23 5.67
C LYS A 47 -4.99 3.13 5.44
N LEU A 48 -4.70 1.92 5.87
CA LEU A 48 -5.61 0.78 5.80
C LEU A 48 -6.07 0.39 7.21
N PRO A 49 -7.35 0.05 7.41
CA PRO A 49 -7.85 -0.41 8.69
C PRO A 49 -7.41 -1.85 8.97
N LEU A 50 -7.44 -2.24 10.24
CA LEU A 50 -7.43 -3.63 10.66
C LEU A 50 -8.85 -4.19 10.53
N ASP A 51 -9.15 -4.71 9.35
CA ASP A 51 -10.42 -5.36 9.06
C ASP A 51 -10.20 -6.85 8.76
N ILE A 52 -10.96 -7.72 9.45
CA ILE A 52 -10.85 -9.16 9.33
C ILE A 52 -11.14 -9.65 7.91
N LYS A 53 -12.04 -8.96 7.19
CA LYS A 53 -12.44 -9.30 5.82
C LYS A 53 -11.26 -9.23 4.87
N ILE A 54 -10.33 -8.30 5.06
CA ILE A 54 -9.13 -8.16 4.21
C ILE A 54 -8.35 -9.48 4.21
N ARG A 55 -8.10 -10.04 5.40
CA ARG A 55 -7.39 -11.31 5.57
C ARG A 55 -8.21 -12.46 5.01
N GLU A 56 -9.46 -12.62 5.44
CA GLU A 56 -10.30 -13.77 5.05
C GLU A 56 -10.51 -13.85 3.53
N GLN A 57 -10.73 -12.71 2.88
CA GLN A 57 -10.93 -12.62 1.44
C GLN A 57 -9.63 -12.86 0.65
N ALA A 58 -8.51 -12.31 1.12
CA ALA A 58 -7.20 -12.58 0.52
C ALA A 58 -6.79 -14.06 0.66
N ASP A 59 -6.94 -14.64 1.85
CA ASP A 59 -6.65 -16.06 2.13
C ASP A 59 -7.58 -16.98 1.32
N GLY A 60 -8.84 -16.56 1.12
CA GLY A 60 -9.81 -17.23 0.25
C GLY A 60 -9.57 -17.06 -1.26
N GLY A 61 -8.48 -16.40 -1.67
CA GLY A 61 -8.12 -16.20 -3.07
C GLY A 61 -8.96 -15.17 -3.82
N LYS A 62 -9.82 -14.41 -3.13
CA LYS A 62 -10.65 -13.35 -3.70
C LYS A 62 -10.43 -12.06 -2.91
N PRO A 63 -9.36 -11.29 -3.17
CA PRO A 63 -9.03 -10.08 -2.41
C PRO A 63 -10.19 -9.09 -2.32
N THR A 64 -10.20 -8.23 -1.29
CA THR A 64 -11.33 -7.32 -1.00
C THR A 64 -11.80 -6.49 -2.19
N VAL A 65 -10.87 -6.00 -3.02
CA VAL A 65 -11.20 -5.24 -4.25
C VAL A 65 -12.00 -6.03 -5.28
N VAL A 66 -11.96 -7.37 -5.22
CA VAL A 66 -12.74 -8.30 -6.05
C VAL A 66 -13.97 -8.82 -5.29
N ALA A 67 -13.84 -9.09 -3.99
CA ALA A 67 -14.91 -9.63 -3.16
C ALA A 67 -16.01 -8.60 -2.88
N GLU A 68 -15.64 -7.36 -2.58
CA GLU A 68 -16.52 -6.26 -2.19
C GLU A 68 -16.12 -4.98 -2.94
N PRO A 69 -16.42 -4.88 -4.25
CA PRO A 69 -15.96 -3.78 -5.11
C PRO A 69 -16.45 -2.39 -4.68
N ASP A 70 -17.63 -2.32 -4.04
CA ASP A 70 -18.25 -1.06 -3.61
C ASP A 70 -18.00 -0.73 -2.12
N SER A 71 -17.13 -1.49 -1.44
CA SER A 71 -16.83 -1.26 -0.02
C SER A 71 -15.94 -0.05 0.21
N ARG A 72 -16.02 0.54 1.42
CA ARG A 72 -15.08 1.57 1.90
C ARG A 72 -13.62 1.10 1.80
N ILE A 73 -13.34 -0.17 2.09
CA ILE A 73 -11.98 -0.73 2.04
C ILE A 73 -11.46 -0.72 0.60
N THR A 74 -12.29 -1.14 -0.36
CA THR A 74 -11.93 -1.10 -1.77
C THR A 74 -11.67 0.33 -2.24
N ALA A 75 -12.49 1.30 -1.83
CA ALA A 75 -12.24 2.72 -2.13
C ALA A 75 -10.87 3.18 -1.61
N LEU A 76 -10.48 2.83 -0.38
CA LEU A 76 -9.16 3.15 0.18
C LEU A 76 -8.01 2.55 -0.63
N TYR A 77 -8.12 1.29 -1.06
CA TYR A 77 -7.12 0.69 -1.94
C TYR A 77 -6.98 1.44 -3.27
N PHE A 78 -8.10 1.84 -3.89
CA PHE A 78 -8.07 2.63 -5.11
C PHE A 78 -7.48 4.03 -4.91
N GLU A 79 -7.76 4.69 -3.79
CA GLU A 79 -7.15 5.99 -3.46
C GLU A 79 -5.63 5.88 -3.33
N ILE A 80 -5.13 4.89 -2.60
CA ILE A 80 -3.71 4.59 -2.46
C ILE A 80 -3.08 4.32 -3.83
N ALA A 81 -3.72 3.46 -4.64
CA ALA A 81 -3.24 3.11 -5.98
C ALA A 81 -3.18 4.32 -6.90
N ARG A 82 -4.18 5.21 -6.87
CA ARG A 82 -4.19 6.46 -7.65
C ARG A 82 -3.09 7.42 -7.19
N ALA A 83 -2.91 7.58 -5.88
CA ALA A 83 -1.84 8.43 -5.33
C ALA A 83 -0.45 7.93 -5.74
N MET A 84 -0.24 6.62 -5.70
CA MET A 84 0.97 5.97 -6.18
C MET A 84 1.17 6.18 -7.69
N ALA A 85 0.15 5.91 -8.50
CA ALA A 85 0.21 6.05 -9.96
C ALA A 85 0.53 7.49 -10.38
N ALA A 86 -0.11 8.48 -9.75
CA ALA A 86 0.18 9.89 -9.99
C ALA A 86 1.62 10.27 -9.61
N LYS A 87 2.17 9.69 -8.53
CA LYS A 87 3.57 9.92 -8.17
C LYS A 87 4.53 9.29 -9.18
N LEU A 88 4.23 8.08 -9.63
CA LEU A 88 5.01 7.37 -10.65
C LEU A 88 4.98 8.09 -12.00
N SER A 89 3.84 8.64 -12.43
CA SER A 89 3.74 9.36 -13.71
C SER A 89 4.59 10.62 -13.77
N LEU A 90 4.92 11.20 -12.61
CA LEU A 90 5.80 12.37 -12.50
C LEU A 90 7.29 12.00 -12.44
N GLN A 91 7.64 10.72 -12.26
CA GLN A 91 9.03 10.29 -12.28
C GLN A 91 9.54 10.21 -13.73
N ALA A 92 10.75 10.74 -13.95
CA ALA A 92 11.43 10.55 -15.23
C ALA A 92 11.64 9.04 -15.47
N LYS A 93 11.41 8.59 -16.71
CA LYS A 93 11.67 7.20 -17.09
C LYS A 93 13.13 6.88 -16.79
N ASN A 94 13.35 5.96 -15.86
CA ASN A 94 14.70 5.59 -15.47
C ASN A 94 15.23 4.53 -16.44
N SER A 95 15.89 4.98 -17.52
CA SER A 95 16.47 4.13 -18.58
C SER A 95 17.58 3.18 -18.08
N ALA A 96 17.99 3.30 -16.81
CA ALA A 96 18.95 2.43 -16.15
C ALA A 96 18.40 1.03 -15.82
N LEU A 97 17.08 0.83 -15.84
CA LEU A 97 16.44 -0.49 -15.77
C LEU A 97 16.44 -1.16 -17.15
N LYS A 98 17.60 -1.25 -17.81
CA LYS A 98 17.75 -2.22 -18.91
C LYS A 98 17.73 -3.60 -18.26
N PHE A 99 16.76 -4.43 -18.64
CA PHE A 99 16.78 -5.85 -18.30
C PHE A 99 18.15 -6.41 -18.72
N PRO A 100 18.89 -7.10 -17.84
CA PRO A 100 20.18 -7.68 -18.21
C PRO A 100 19.98 -8.70 -19.33
N GLU A 101 20.94 -8.75 -20.24
CA GLU A 101 20.93 -9.70 -21.35
C GLU A 101 21.14 -11.11 -20.77
N ILE A 102 20.09 -11.95 -20.80
CA ILE A 102 20.17 -13.33 -20.30
C ILE A 102 20.82 -14.17 -21.41
N LYS A 103 22.07 -14.59 -21.18
CA LYS A 103 22.74 -15.60 -22.02
C LYS A 103 22.59 -16.96 -21.36
N ILE A 104 22.06 -17.92 -22.10
CA ILE A 104 22.02 -19.33 -21.71
C ILE A 104 23.07 -20.04 -22.56
N ASP A 105 24.21 -20.36 -21.94
CA ASP A 105 25.21 -21.25 -22.55
C ASP A 105 24.84 -22.69 -22.23
N ASN A 106 24.48 -23.45 -23.27
CA ASN A 106 24.35 -24.89 -23.18
C ASN A 106 25.74 -25.49 -23.45
N VAL A 107 26.42 -25.93 -22.38
CA VAL A 107 27.60 -26.80 -22.47
C VAL A 107 27.16 -28.23 -22.74
#